data_AF-A0A4R8A3Z6-F1
#
_entry.id   AF-A0A4R8A3Z6-F1
#
_cell.length_a   1.000
_cell.length_b   1.000
_cell.length_c   1.000
_cell.angle_alpha   90.00
_cell.angle_beta   90.00
_cell.angle_gamma   90.00
#
_symmetry.space_group_name_H-M   'P 1'
#
loop_
_entity.id
_entity.type
_entity.pdbx_description
1 polymer ?
#
loop_
_entity_poly.entity_id
_entity_poly.type
_entity_poly.pdbx_seq_one_letter_code
_entity_poly.pdbx_strand_id
1 'polypeptide(L)'
;MLATYGGMIDVRTEPECQRARITISVAGETGPAVDAVRSAELRSIGDGALRLCISDPSVPIPAGTERGPWSGDGIGPSGHAVVVGVVVPEGSRVTAETQFASITAVGLESVSAIAGGDGSVSVGQVGEARIVTRHGAAQVQQAELVQVESAAGKVIVHEAGSVRASSGTGSIWVGSGHDVDLRSESGKIELGRAEGKTSARTAGDVTVRDFAGGTARLLSTGTGNITVHATGGGDIRASTMSGSIAITAAADAAGRPRTNRQPDRPNCCSRRR
;
A
#
# COMPACT_ATOMS: atom_id res chain seq x y z
N MET A 1 13.26 32.38 -2.37
CA MET A 1 13.64 31.73 -1.11
C MET A 1 14.04 30.31 -1.46
N LEU A 2 15.32 29.97 -1.41
CA LEU A 2 15.83 28.64 -1.77
C LEU A 2 15.66 27.74 -0.54
N ALA A 3 14.80 26.71 -0.64
CA ALA A 3 14.67 25.73 0.41
C ALA A 3 15.88 24.77 0.39
N THR A 4 16.36 24.41 1.57
CA THR A 4 17.42 23.42 1.78
C THR A 4 16.79 22.03 1.77
N TYR A 5 17.30 21.11 0.95
CA TYR A 5 16.67 19.81 0.70
C TYR A 5 17.55 18.67 1.25
N GLY A 6 16.98 17.79 2.06
CA GLY A 6 17.65 16.61 2.61
C GLY A 6 16.69 15.42 2.70
N GLY A 7 17.21 14.21 2.51
CA GLY A 7 16.48 12.96 2.76
C GLY A 7 16.92 12.34 4.09
N MET A 8 15.99 11.81 4.87
CA MET A 8 16.28 11.10 6.12
C MET A 8 16.13 9.59 5.90
N ILE A 9 17.08 8.80 6.36
CA ILE A 9 16.97 7.34 6.37
C ILE A 9 17.25 6.89 7.80
N ASP A 10 16.22 6.39 8.46
CA ASP A 10 16.33 5.78 9.79
C ASP A 10 16.37 4.25 9.61
N VAL A 11 17.52 3.63 9.85
CA VAL A 11 17.67 2.17 9.80
C VAL A 11 17.57 1.65 11.23
N ARG A 12 16.54 0.83 11.50
CA ARG A 12 16.43 0.12 12.78
C ARG A 12 16.93 -1.31 12.61
N THR A 13 17.80 -1.74 13.51
CA THR A 13 18.31 -3.11 13.54
C THR A 13 17.84 -3.79 14.81
N GLU A 14 17.61 -5.10 14.77
CA GLU A 14 17.26 -5.86 15.97
C GLU A 14 18.43 -5.95 16.95
N PRO A 15 18.17 -6.19 18.25
CA PRO A 15 19.23 -6.28 19.26
C PRO A 15 20.30 -7.33 18.95
N GLU A 16 19.93 -8.36 18.17
CA GLU A 16 20.80 -9.49 17.82
C GLU A 16 21.51 -9.31 16.46
N CYS A 17 21.28 -8.18 15.78
CA CYS A 17 21.92 -7.85 14.52
C CYS A 17 23.43 -7.58 14.73
N GLN A 18 24.26 -8.54 14.35
CA GLN A 18 25.71 -8.40 14.51
C GLN A 18 26.36 -7.47 13.47
N ARG A 19 25.68 -7.21 12.33
CA ARG A 19 26.22 -6.38 11.26
C ARG A 19 25.12 -5.85 10.34
N ALA A 20 25.02 -4.54 10.21
CA ALA A 20 24.24 -3.87 9.17
C ALA A 20 25.19 -3.11 8.23
N ARG A 21 24.90 -3.13 6.93
CA ARG A 21 25.68 -2.38 5.93
C ARG A 21 24.78 -1.40 5.20
N ILE A 22 25.12 -0.12 5.31
CA ILE A 22 24.52 0.96 4.53
C ILE A 22 25.53 1.36 3.45
N THR A 23 25.13 1.32 2.20
CA THR A 23 25.94 1.70 1.03
C THR A 23 25.22 2.85 0.33
N ILE A 24 25.86 4.01 0.29
CA ILE A 24 25.34 5.18 -0.43
C ILE A 24 26.16 5.32 -1.71
N SER A 25 25.48 5.44 -2.84
CA SER A 25 26.11 5.58 -4.16
C SER A 25 25.56 6.82 -4.85
N VAL A 26 26.44 7.53 -5.56
CA VAL A 26 26.09 8.72 -6.34
C VAL A 26 26.63 8.54 -7.73
N ALA A 27 25.85 8.95 -8.74
CA ALA A 27 26.30 8.93 -10.11
C ALA A 27 27.32 10.07 -10.34
N GLY A 28 28.56 9.71 -10.68
CA GLY A 28 29.65 10.65 -10.96
C GLY A 28 30.72 10.71 -9.87
N GLU A 29 31.86 11.32 -10.20
CA GLU A 29 33.01 11.45 -9.29
C GLU A 29 33.08 12.83 -8.58
N THR A 30 32.28 13.78 -9.05
CA THR A 30 32.24 15.17 -8.57
C THR A 30 30.81 15.73 -8.57
N GLY A 31 30.60 16.82 -7.83
CA GLY A 31 29.35 17.58 -7.80
C GLY A 31 28.64 17.56 -6.44
N PRO A 32 27.59 18.38 -6.26
CA PRO A 32 26.94 18.59 -4.95
C PRO A 32 26.45 17.30 -4.29
N ALA A 33 25.96 16.34 -5.09
CA ALA A 33 25.51 15.05 -4.60
C ALA A 33 26.68 14.18 -4.09
N VAL A 34 27.83 14.20 -4.77
CA VAL A 34 29.05 13.50 -4.32
C VAL A 34 29.58 14.12 -3.04
N ASP A 35 29.57 15.44 -2.95
CA ASP A 35 30.01 16.16 -1.75
C ASP A 35 29.07 15.90 -0.56
N ALA A 36 27.76 15.85 -0.80
CA ALA A 36 26.77 15.52 0.23
C ALA A 36 26.92 14.07 0.75
N VAL A 37 27.30 13.12 -0.12
CA VAL A 37 27.56 11.74 0.30
C VAL A 37 28.91 11.62 1.01
N ARG A 38 29.93 12.37 0.59
CA ARG A 38 31.22 12.44 1.31
C ARG A 38 31.07 13.07 2.70
N SER A 39 30.15 14.02 2.87
CA SER A 39 29.84 14.64 4.15
C SER A 39 28.83 13.84 4.98
N ALA A 40 28.35 12.70 4.48
CA ALA A 40 27.31 11.95 5.15
C ALA A 40 27.82 11.39 6.48
N GLU A 41 27.06 11.66 7.55
CA GLU A 41 27.37 11.16 8.88
C GLU A 41 26.37 10.07 9.27
N LEU A 42 26.89 8.91 9.65
CA LEU A 42 26.10 7.87 10.31
C LEU A 42 26.22 8.05 11.82
N ARG A 43 25.09 8.31 12.48
CA ARG A 43 25.02 8.50 13.94
C ARG A 43 24.13 7.42 14.55
N SER A 44 24.57 6.81 15.65
CA SER A 44 23.67 6.01 16.48
C SER A 44 22.78 6.95 17.31
N ILE A 45 21.50 6.64 17.42
CA ILE A 45 20.51 7.45 18.14
C ILE A 45 19.89 6.73 19.36
N GLY A 46 20.46 5.59 19.78
CA GLY A 46 19.91 4.72 20.84
C GLY A 46 19.15 3.50 20.30
N ASP A 47 18.84 2.53 21.16
CA ASP A 47 18.00 1.33 20.87
C ASP A 47 18.36 0.53 19.60
N GLY A 48 19.64 0.52 19.19
CA GLY A 48 20.07 -0.16 17.96
C GLY A 48 19.65 0.53 16.66
N ALA A 49 19.18 1.78 16.73
CA ALA A 49 18.85 2.60 15.57
C ALA A 49 20.06 3.40 15.08
N LEU A 50 20.24 3.41 13.76
CA LEU A 50 21.25 4.17 13.04
C LEU A 50 20.54 5.23 12.17
N ARG A 51 20.97 6.47 12.32
CA ARG A 51 20.52 7.61 11.50
C ARG A 51 21.62 8.02 10.56
N LEU A 52 21.31 8.01 9.27
CA LEU A 52 22.19 8.56 8.25
C LEU A 52 21.74 9.97 7.88
N CYS A 53 22.62 10.96 8.08
CA CYS A 53 22.39 12.34 7.68
C CYS A 53 23.24 12.68 6.45
N ILE A 54 22.60 12.96 5.33
CA ILE A 54 23.24 13.47 4.11
C ILE A 54 22.91 14.96 4.04
N SER A 55 23.93 15.82 4.13
CA SER A 55 23.74 17.28 4.11
C SER A 55 24.47 17.87 2.91
N ASP A 56 23.81 18.74 2.15
CA ASP A 56 24.48 19.51 1.10
C ASP A 56 25.36 20.60 1.74
N PRO A 57 26.70 20.52 1.64
CA PRO A 57 27.59 21.50 2.25
C PRO A 57 27.51 22.88 1.59
N SER A 58 26.92 23.00 0.40
CA SER A 58 26.78 24.26 -0.32
C SER A 58 25.64 25.14 0.18
N VAL A 59 24.79 24.62 1.07
CA VAL A 59 23.69 25.38 1.66
C VAL A 59 24.05 25.81 3.09
N PRO A 60 24.41 27.09 3.32
CA PRO A 60 24.77 27.56 4.66
C PRO A 60 23.59 27.41 5.62
N ILE A 61 23.79 26.65 6.70
CA ILE A 61 22.82 26.53 7.78
C ILE A 61 22.84 27.86 8.57
N PRO A 62 21.71 28.56 8.72
CA PRO A 62 21.66 29.77 9.52
C PRO A 62 22.12 29.50 10.96
N ALA A 63 23.07 30.30 11.44
CA ALA A 63 23.53 30.21 12.82
C ALA A 63 22.34 30.47 13.78
N GLY A 64 22.08 29.52 14.69
CA GLY A 64 20.98 29.60 15.67
C GLY A 64 19.80 28.66 15.42
N THR A 65 19.80 27.89 14.34
CA THR A 65 18.79 26.84 14.13
C THR A 65 19.22 25.56 14.85
N GLU A 66 18.65 25.27 16.02
CA GLU A 66 18.75 23.93 16.61
C GLU A 66 18.14 22.91 15.63
N ARG A 67 18.78 21.75 15.46
CA ARG A 67 18.28 20.64 14.62
C ARG A 67 17.00 20.05 15.25
N GLY A 68 15.86 20.73 15.10
CA GLY A 68 14.54 20.14 15.32
C GLY A 68 14.26 19.03 14.30
N PRO A 69 13.18 18.25 14.43
CA PRO A 69 12.77 17.30 13.39
C PRO A 69 12.49 18.05 12.09
N TRP A 70 13.31 17.81 11.06
CA TRP A 70 13.22 18.48 9.76
C TRP A 70 11.96 18.00 9.01
N SER A 71 11.09 18.94 8.63
CA SER A 71 10.02 18.76 7.65
C SER A 71 10.38 19.56 6.40
N GLY A 72 10.55 18.94 5.21
CA GLY A 72 11.01 19.72 4.05
C GLY A 72 10.76 19.11 2.67
N ASP A 73 9.76 19.65 1.97
CA ASP A 73 9.45 19.40 0.53
C ASP A 73 10.69 19.64 -0.36
N GLY A 74 10.89 18.92 -1.48
CA GLY A 74 12.16 18.81 -2.22
C GLY A 74 12.27 17.81 -3.38
N ILE A 75 11.97 18.26 -4.61
CA ILE A 75 12.71 17.87 -5.84
C ILE A 75 13.72 19.00 -6.13
N GLY A 76 15.00 18.68 -6.32
CA GLY A 76 16.06 19.65 -6.64
C GLY A 76 16.34 19.81 -8.16
N PRO A 77 16.79 20.99 -8.62
CA PRO A 77 16.99 21.34 -10.04
C PRO A 77 18.28 20.78 -10.70
N SER A 78 19.06 19.96 -10.01
CA SER A 78 20.35 19.46 -10.48
C SER A 78 20.38 17.93 -10.59
N GLY A 79 19.44 17.35 -11.35
CA GLY A 79 19.55 16.11 -12.16
C GLY A 79 20.28 14.83 -11.67
N HIS A 80 20.81 14.75 -10.46
CA HIS A 80 21.63 13.63 -9.99
C HIS A 80 20.82 12.76 -9.03
N ALA A 81 20.65 11.48 -9.39
CA ALA A 81 20.02 10.50 -8.53
C ALA A 81 20.99 10.07 -7.41
N VAL A 82 20.55 10.20 -6.15
CA VAL A 82 21.21 9.60 -4.99
C VAL A 82 20.57 8.24 -4.75
N VAL A 83 21.37 7.17 -4.69
CA VAL A 83 20.89 5.81 -4.41
C VAL A 83 21.47 5.36 -3.08
N VAL A 84 20.60 4.95 -2.16
CA VAL A 84 21.02 4.36 -0.89
C VAL A 84 20.56 2.91 -0.84
N GLY A 85 21.52 1.99 -0.79
CA GLY A 85 21.30 0.56 -0.59
C GLY A 85 21.60 0.17 0.85
N VAL A 86 20.64 -0.43 1.55
CA VAL A 86 20.84 -0.98 2.88
C VAL A 86 20.66 -2.49 2.81
N VAL A 87 21.62 -3.25 3.33
CA VAL A 87 21.52 -4.70 3.48
C VAL A 87 21.41 -5.00 4.97
N VAL A 88 20.33 -5.68 5.33
CA VAL A 88 20.01 -6.13 6.69
C VAL A 88 19.89 -7.66 6.69
N PRO A 89 20.10 -8.33 7.84
CA PRO A 89 19.84 -9.76 7.96
C PRO A 89 18.40 -10.14 7.60
N GLU A 90 18.20 -11.37 7.16
CA GLU A 90 16.86 -11.94 6.98
C GLU A 90 16.06 -11.86 8.28
N GLY A 91 14.75 -11.62 8.18
CA GLY A 91 13.91 -11.42 9.35
C GLY A 91 13.92 -9.98 9.89
N SER A 92 14.78 -9.10 9.37
CA SER A 92 14.82 -7.71 9.84
C SER A 92 13.55 -6.93 9.50
N ARG A 93 13.32 -5.88 10.28
CA ARG A 93 12.27 -4.88 10.08
C ARG A 93 12.86 -3.57 9.60
N VAL A 94 12.27 -2.93 8.59
CA VAL A 94 12.76 -1.66 8.07
C VAL A 94 11.66 -0.60 8.12
N THR A 95 12.00 0.56 8.70
CA THR A 95 11.21 1.79 8.54
C THR A 95 11.95 2.71 7.58
N ALA A 96 11.27 3.26 6.58
CA ALA A 96 11.88 4.20 5.65
C ALA A 96 10.93 5.36 5.39
N GLU A 97 11.41 6.59 5.54
CA GLU A 97 10.63 7.78 5.29
C GLU A 97 11.34 8.64 4.25
N THR A 98 10.63 9.04 3.22
CA THR A 98 11.16 9.89 2.17
C THR A 98 10.11 10.89 1.78
N GLN A 99 10.54 12.02 1.21
CA GLN A 99 9.60 12.99 0.70
C GLN A 99 9.49 12.91 -0.83
N PHE A 100 10.58 12.72 -1.57
CA PHE A 100 10.52 12.64 -3.05
C PHE A 100 11.34 11.48 -3.61
N ALA A 101 11.95 10.68 -2.74
CA ALA A 101 12.71 9.51 -3.16
C ALA A 101 11.80 8.29 -3.26
N SER A 102 12.22 7.32 -4.06
CA SER A 102 11.54 6.03 -4.10
C SER A 102 12.17 5.06 -3.09
N ILE A 103 11.34 4.24 -2.46
CA ILE A 103 11.77 3.21 -1.51
C ILE A 103 11.61 1.86 -2.21
N THR A 104 12.67 1.03 -2.19
CA THR A 104 12.59 -0.37 -2.62
C THR A 104 13.06 -1.26 -1.47
N ALA A 105 12.23 -2.25 -1.10
CA ALA A 105 12.51 -3.14 0.02
C ALA A 105 12.15 -4.59 -0.34
N VAL A 106 13.02 -5.56 -0.06
CA VAL A 106 12.82 -6.97 -0.44
C VAL A 106 13.40 -7.91 0.64
N GLY A 107 12.76 -9.04 0.89
CA GLY A 107 13.29 -10.10 1.75
C GLY A 107 13.31 -9.75 3.25
N LEU A 108 12.28 -9.05 3.73
CA LEU A 108 12.19 -8.55 5.11
C LEU A 108 11.02 -9.21 5.85
N GLU A 109 11.09 -9.29 7.18
CA GLU A 109 9.92 -9.72 7.97
C GLU A 109 8.82 -8.67 7.91
N SER A 110 9.17 -7.40 8.06
CA SER A 110 8.22 -6.29 7.96
C SER A 110 8.83 -5.01 7.41
N VAL A 111 8.01 -4.22 6.72
CA VAL A 111 8.36 -2.93 6.15
C VAL A 111 7.32 -1.88 6.54
N SER A 112 7.78 -0.76 7.09
CA SER A 112 6.98 0.45 7.27
C SER A 112 7.58 1.58 6.43
N ALA A 113 6.95 1.91 5.31
CA ALA A 113 7.45 2.91 4.37
C ALA A 113 6.51 4.12 4.26
N ILE A 114 7.06 5.33 4.35
CA ILE A 114 6.33 6.58 4.17
C ILE A 114 7.00 7.35 3.03
N ALA A 115 6.25 7.64 1.96
CA ALA A 115 6.69 8.49 0.84
C ALA A 115 5.77 9.71 0.73
N GLY A 116 6.19 10.80 1.38
CA GLY A 116 5.35 11.98 1.64
C GLY A 116 5.03 12.89 0.45
N GLY A 117 5.75 12.78 -0.66
CA GLY A 117 5.54 13.55 -1.89
C GLY A 117 5.33 12.63 -3.08
N ASP A 118 6.16 12.76 -4.12
CA ASP A 118 6.05 12.00 -5.39
C ASP A 118 6.82 10.67 -5.39
N GLY A 119 7.46 10.34 -4.27
CA GLY A 119 8.21 9.09 -4.10
C GLY A 119 7.33 7.85 -4.23
N SER A 120 7.78 6.85 -4.98
CA SER A 120 7.08 5.56 -5.09
C SER A 120 7.68 4.52 -4.13
N VAL A 121 6.85 3.63 -3.60
CA VAL A 121 7.27 2.55 -2.72
C VAL A 121 7.05 1.23 -3.43
N SER A 122 8.11 0.42 -3.53
CA SER A 122 8.08 -0.93 -4.08
C SER A 122 8.57 -1.93 -3.02
N VAL A 123 7.70 -2.80 -2.58
CA VAL A 123 8.00 -3.86 -1.61
C VAL A 123 7.91 -5.20 -2.32
N GLY A 124 8.95 -6.02 -2.21
CA GLY A 124 8.99 -7.37 -2.75
C GLY A 124 8.20 -8.35 -1.88
N GLN A 125 8.85 -9.46 -1.52
CA GLN A 125 8.31 -10.43 -0.57
C GLN A 125 8.63 -9.99 0.87
N VAL A 126 7.59 -9.82 1.69
CA VAL A 126 7.71 -9.51 3.12
C VAL A 126 6.64 -10.21 3.94
N GLY A 127 6.75 -10.26 5.27
CA GLY A 127 5.63 -10.69 6.13
C GLY A 127 4.55 -9.61 6.22
N GLU A 128 4.92 -8.40 6.61
CA GLU A 128 4.02 -7.25 6.75
C GLU A 128 4.51 -6.03 5.97
N ALA A 129 3.61 -5.35 5.25
CA ALA A 129 3.88 -4.08 4.57
C ALA A 129 2.90 -2.99 5.01
N ARG A 130 3.42 -1.94 5.63
CA ARG A 130 2.68 -0.69 5.91
C ARG A 130 3.24 0.43 5.05
N ILE A 131 2.43 0.98 4.15
CA ILE A 131 2.86 1.99 3.19
C ILE A 131 1.96 3.22 3.27
N VAL A 132 2.56 4.39 3.36
CA VAL A 132 1.85 5.67 3.25
C VAL A 132 2.45 6.46 2.09
N THR A 133 1.68 6.81 1.06
CA THR A 133 2.12 7.69 -0.03
C THR A 133 1.23 8.91 -0.19
N ARG A 134 1.78 10.04 -0.62
CA ARG A 134 0.94 11.20 -1.01
C ARG A 134 0.59 11.14 -2.49
N HIS A 135 1.57 11.14 -3.38
CA HIS A 135 1.34 11.19 -4.83
C HIS A 135 2.01 10.05 -5.61
N GLY A 136 2.94 9.33 -4.99
CA GLY A 136 3.62 8.19 -5.64
C GLY A 136 2.84 6.89 -5.60
N ALA A 137 3.28 5.94 -6.43
CA ALA A 137 2.72 4.60 -6.48
C ALA A 137 3.18 3.75 -5.28
N ALA A 138 2.31 2.87 -4.80
CA ALA A 138 2.65 1.84 -3.83
C ALA A 138 2.49 0.48 -4.49
N GLN A 139 3.56 -0.30 -4.55
CA GLN A 139 3.55 -1.66 -5.08
C GLN A 139 4.03 -2.64 -4.02
N VAL A 140 3.28 -3.72 -3.82
CA VAL A 140 3.65 -4.86 -2.98
C VAL A 140 3.58 -6.13 -3.82
N GLN A 141 4.67 -6.88 -3.90
CA GLN A 141 4.71 -8.13 -4.66
C GLN A 141 4.04 -9.26 -3.88
N GLN A 142 4.44 -9.49 -2.63
CA GLN A 142 3.84 -10.54 -1.80
C GLN A 142 3.95 -10.19 -0.33
N ALA A 143 2.86 -10.28 0.42
CA ALA A 143 2.93 -10.18 1.88
C ALA A 143 1.79 -10.91 2.59
N GLU A 144 1.96 -11.30 3.85
CA GLU A 144 0.84 -11.84 4.62
C GLU A 144 -0.17 -10.75 4.98
N LEU A 145 0.33 -9.58 5.39
CA LEU A 145 -0.47 -8.42 5.75
C LEU A 145 -0.02 -7.17 4.99
N VAL A 146 -0.96 -6.50 4.33
CA VAL A 146 -0.71 -5.23 3.62
C VAL A 146 -1.66 -4.14 4.13
N GLN A 147 -1.09 -3.03 4.59
CA GLN A 147 -1.80 -1.78 4.84
C GLN A 147 -1.23 -0.67 3.96
N VAL A 148 -2.05 -0.10 3.06
CA VAL A 148 -1.64 1.02 2.20
C VAL A 148 -2.58 2.20 2.33
N GLU A 149 -2.02 3.38 2.55
CA GLU A 149 -2.74 4.65 2.54
C GLU A 149 -2.11 5.55 1.49
N SER A 150 -2.89 5.98 0.49
CA SER A 150 -2.39 6.83 -0.60
C SER A 150 -3.29 8.04 -0.81
N ALA A 151 -2.77 9.26 -0.87
CA ALA A 151 -3.65 10.40 -1.16
C ALA A 151 -4.08 10.42 -2.63
N ALA A 152 -3.14 10.26 -3.56
CA ALA A 152 -3.34 10.33 -4.99
C ALA A 152 -2.26 9.53 -5.73
N GLY A 153 -2.33 8.20 -5.69
CA GLY A 153 -1.37 7.33 -6.36
C GLY A 153 -1.93 5.95 -6.64
N LYS A 154 -1.31 5.21 -7.56
CA LYS A 154 -1.73 3.85 -7.87
C LYS A 154 -1.26 2.90 -6.77
N VAL A 155 -2.17 2.11 -6.23
CA VAL A 155 -1.86 1.03 -5.28
C VAL A 155 -1.94 -0.30 -6.02
N ILE A 156 -0.88 -1.10 -5.97
CA ILE A 156 -0.77 -2.41 -6.61
C ILE A 156 -0.33 -3.41 -5.55
N VAL A 157 -1.16 -4.39 -5.25
CA VAL A 157 -0.80 -5.53 -4.39
C VAL A 157 -0.96 -6.78 -5.22
N HIS A 158 0.11 -7.50 -5.55
CA HIS A 158 -0.01 -8.69 -6.41
C HIS A 158 -0.62 -9.87 -5.65
N GLU A 159 -0.11 -10.18 -4.46
CA GLU A 159 -0.61 -11.27 -3.63
C GLU A 159 -0.50 -10.90 -2.16
N ALA A 160 -1.58 -11.11 -1.40
CA ALA A 160 -1.49 -11.03 0.04
C ALA A 160 -2.58 -11.81 0.78
N GLY A 161 -2.29 -12.29 1.99
CA GLY A 161 -3.30 -12.91 2.85
C GLY A 161 -4.42 -11.91 3.19
N SER A 162 -4.04 -10.80 3.82
CA SER A 162 -4.93 -9.70 4.19
C SER A 162 -4.49 -8.37 3.57
N VAL A 163 -5.44 -7.61 3.02
CA VAL A 163 -5.20 -6.30 2.41
C VAL A 163 -6.16 -5.26 2.97
N ARG A 164 -5.62 -4.18 3.52
CA ARG A 164 -6.35 -2.93 3.77
C ARG A 164 -5.71 -1.83 2.94
N ALA A 165 -6.39 -1.35 1.92
CA ALA A 165 -5.87 -0.26 1.10
C ALA A 165 -6.89 0.88 0.99
N SER A 166 -6.44 2.10 1.21
CA SER A 166 -7.22 3.30 0.96
C SER A 166 -6.49 4.25 0.02
N SER A 167 -7.21 4.77 -0.98
CA SER A 167 -6.74 5.84 -1.84
C SER A 167 -7.73 7.01 -1.85
N GLY A 168 -7.26 8.25 -1.93
CA GLY A 168 -8.13 9.39 -2.23
C GLY A 168 -8.60 9.30 -3.68
N THR A 169 -7.74 9.72 -4.62
CA THR A 169 -8.12 9.78 -6.05
C THR A 169 -7.47 8.69 -6.91
N GLY A 170 -6.63 7.84 -6.30
CA GLY A 170 -5.90 6.80 -7.00
C GLY A 170 -6.69 5.51 -7.20
N SER A 171 -6.24 4.72 -8.18
CA SER A 171 -6.79 3.37 -8.43
C SER A 171 -6.08 2.34 -7.58
N ILE A 172 -6.83 1.35 -7.13
CA ILE A 172 -6.34 0.24 -6.32
C ILE A 172 -6.51 -1.05 -7.13
N TRP A 173 -5.42 -1.79 -7.30
CA TRP A 173 -5.42 -3.12 -7.90
C TRP A 173 -4.87 -4.12 -6.90
N VAL A 174 -5.62 -5.19 -6.65
CA VAL A 174 -5.19 -6.34 -5.83
C VAL A 174 -5.25 -7.58 -6.72
N GLY A 175 -4.13 -8.24 -6.97
CA GLY A 175 -4.06 -9.45 -7.78
C GLY A 175 -4.74 -10.64 -7.11
N SER A 176 -4.39 -10.94 -5.86
CA SER A 176 -5.05 -11.97 -5.05
C SER A 176 -5.06 -11.63 -3.56
N GLY A 177 -6.14 -12.00 -2.86
CA GLY A 177 -6.14 -12.05 -1.39
C GLY A 177 -7.37 -12.66 -0.73
N HIS A 178 -7.24 -12.99 0.56
CA HIS A 178 -8.25 -13.70 1.35
C HIS A 178 -9.14 -12.75 2.17
N ASP A 179 -8.58 -11.75 2.85
CA ASP A 179 -9.37 -10.76 3.58
C ASP A 179 -9.03 -9.35 3.09
N VAL A 180 -9.93 -8.77 2.31
CA VAL A 180 -9.66 -7.58 1.50
C VAL A 180 -10.62 -6.46 1.87
N ASP A 181 -10.10 -5.30 2.25
CA ASP A 181 -10.85 -4.08 2.55
C ASP A 181 -10.26 -2.89 1.79
N LEU A 182 -10.94 -2.49 0.72
CA LEU A 182 -10.47 -1.47 -0.22
C LEU A 182 -11.38 -0.26 -0.21
N ARG A 183 -10.78 0.92 -0.17
CA ARG A 183 -11.50 2.19 -0.24
C ARG A 183 -10.83 3.12 -1.22
N SER A 184 -11.55 3.61 -2.22
CA SER A 184 -11.12 4.75 -3.02
C SER A 184 -12.19 5.85 -2.93
N GLU A 185 -11.83 7.13 -3.02
CA GLU A 185 -12.85 8.18 -3.09
C GLU A 185 -13.47 8.24 -4.48
N SER A 186 -12.61 8.26 -5.52
CA SER A 186 -13.05 8.39 -6.92
C SER A 186 -12.34 7.45 -7.90
N GLY A 187 -11.30 6.74 -7.45
CA GLY A 187 -10.54 5.84 -8.30
C GLY A 187 -11.22 4.49 -8.52
N LYS A 188 -10.73 3.76 -9.51
CA LYS A 188 -11.18 2.40 -9.81
C LYS A 188 -10.60 1.41 -8.79
N ILE A 189 -11.41 0.43 -8.41
CA ILE A 189 -10.97 -0.72 -7.62
C ILE A 189 -11.05 -1.98 -8.49
N GLU A 190 -9.93 -2.67 -8.64
CA GLU A 190 -9.84 -3.95 -9.34
C GLU A 190 -9.28 -5.03 -8.41
N LEU A 191 -10.00 -6.15 -8.30
CA LEU A 191 -9.52 -7.37 -7.66
C LEU A 191 -9.41 -8.46 -8.72
N GLY A 192 -8.26 -9.12 -8.79
CA GLY A 192 -8.05 -10.31 -9.60
C GLY A 192 -8.82 -11.48 -8.99
N ARG A 193 -8.25 -12.12 -7.98
CA ARG A 193 -8.87 -13.20 -7.21
C ARG A 193 -9.16 -12.76 -5.78
N ALA A 194 -10.36 -13.06 -5.29
CA ALA A 194 -10.77 -12.73 -3.93
C ALA A 194 -11.46 -13.94 -3.28
N GLU A 195 -11.06 -14.22 -2.04
CA GLU A 195 -11.65 -15.25 -1.17
C GLU A 195 -12.12 -14.60 0.14
N GLY A 196 -12.54 -15.41 1.12
CA GLY A 196 -12.83 -14.94 2.48
C GLY A 196 -13.77 -13.74 2.59
N LYS A 197 -13.34 -12.68 3.28
CA LYS A 197 -14.13 -11.47 3.48
C LYS A 197 -13.60 -10.35 2.58
N THR A 198 -14.42 -9.95 1.60
CA THR A 198 -14.11 -8.87 0.67
C THR A 198 -15.03 -7.66 0.88
N SER A 199 -14.45 -6.47 1.00
CA SER A 199 -15.10 -5.18 1.12
C SER A 199 -14.44 -4.22 0.14
N ALA A 200 -15.24 -3.59 -0.74
CA ALA A 200 -14.74 -2.57 -1.66
C ALA A 200 -15.71 -1.40 -1.71
N ARG A 201 -15.19 -0.18 -1.54
CA ARG A 201 -15.97 1.05 -1.56
C ARG A 201 -15.32 2.12 -2.43
N THR A 202 -16.03 2.66 -3.41
CA THR A 202 -15.56 3.79 -4.22
C THR A 202 -16.71 4.58 -4.85
N ALA A 203 -16.47 5.79 -5.35
CA ALA A 203 -17.41 6.45 -6.27
C ALA A 203 -17.20 6.01 -7.74
N GLY A 204 -16.06 5.38 -8.05
CA GLY A 204 -15.72 4.82 -9.36
C GLY A 204 -16.15 3.36 -9.54
N ASP A 205 -15.56 2.69 -10.54
CA ASP A 205 -15.89 1.29 -10.84
C ASP A 205 -15.27 0.30 -9.85
N VAL A 206 -15.99 -0.79 -9.61
CA VAL A 206 -15.49 -1.96 -8.87
C VAL A 206 -15.52 -3.17 -9.80
N THR A 207 -14.38 -3.82 -9.99
CA THR A 207 -14.28 -5.07 -10.75
C THR A 207 -13.67 -6.16 -9.89
N VAL A 208 -14.36 -7.29 -9.75
CA VAL A 208 -13.83 -8.52 -9.13
C VAL A 208 -13.83 -9.61 -10.20
N ARG A 209 -12.64 -9.97 -10.70
CA ARG A 209 -12.50 -10.89 -11.85
C ARG A 209 -12.73 -12.36 -11.49
N ASP A 210 -12.43 -12.74 -10.25
CA ASP A 210 -12.55 -14.11 -9.77
C ASP A 210 -12.90 -14.10 -8.27
N PHE A 211 -14.18 -14.22 -7.94
CA PHE A 211 -14.64 -14.41 -6.57
C PHE A 211 -14.78 -15.91 -6.28
N ALA A 212 -13.81 -16.45 -5.56
CA ALA A 212 -13.69 -17.89 -5.32
C ALA A 212 -14.41 -18.37 -4.05
N GLY A 213 -14.95 -17.45 -3.23
CA GLY A 213 -15.92 -17.78 -2.18
C GLY A 213 -15.89 -16.83 -0.98
N GLY A 214 -16.78 -17.09 -0.02
CA GLY A 214 -16.90 -16.31 1.21
C GLY A 214 -17.98 -15.22 1.15
N THR A 215 -17.67 -14.01 1.61
CA THR A 215 -18.61 -12.87 1.61
C THR A 215 -18.01 -11.64 0.94
N ALA A 216 -18.74 -11.05 -0.02
CA ALA A 216 -18.35 -9.82 -0.69
C ALA A 216 -19.37 -8.70 -0.43
N ARG A 217 -18.89 -7.52 -0.02
CA ARG A 217 -19.68 -6.29 0.10
C ARG A 217 -19.06 -5.21 -0.78
N LEU A 218 -19.71 -4.96 -1.91
CA LEU A 218 -19.23 -4.03 -2.93
C LEU A 218 -20.17 -2.83 -2.99
N LEU A 219 -19.63 -1.64 -2.79
CA LEU A 219 -20.42 -0.41 -2.73
C LEU A 219 -19.80 0.64 -3.65
N SER A 220 -20.53 0.98 -4.71
CA SER A 220 -20.27 2.16 -5.53
C SER A 220 -21.19 3.30 -5.06
N THR A 221 -20.63 4.37 -4.49
CA THR A 221 -21.43 5.51 -4.00
C THR A 221 -21.65 6.60 -5.06
N GLY A 222 -21.07 6.45 -6.25
CA GLY A 222 -21.12 7.43 -7.34
C GLY A 222 -21.83 6.88 -8.58
N THR A 223 -21.21 7.11 -9.74
CA THR A 223 -21.71 6.67 -11.05
C THR A 223 -21.06 5.36 -11.55
N GLY A 224 -20.29 4.69 -10.69
CA GLY A 224 -19.50 3.53 -11.06
C GLY A 224 -20.29 2.24 -11.23
N ASN A 225 -19.83 1.40 -12.15
CA ASN A 225 -20.34 0.06 -12.38
C ASN A 225 -19.69 -0.94 -11.43
N ILE A 226 -20.43 -1.99 -11.08
CA ILE A 226 -19.91 -3.13 -10.32
C ILE A 226 -19.97 -4.36 -11.20
N THR A 227 -18.81 -4.96 -11.48
CA THR A 227 -18.72 -6.24 -12.21
C THR A 227 -18.09 -7.30 -11.32
N VAL A 228 -18.76 -8.44 -11.19
CA VAL A 228 -18.27 -9.59 -10.43
C VAL A 228 -18.39 -10.85 -11.27
N HIS A 229 -17.34 -11.65 -11.29
CA HIS A 229 -17.38 -13.01 -11.81
C HIS A 229 -17.09 -13.99 -10.67
N ALA A 230 -18.10 -14.77 -10.27
CA ALA A 230 -18.01 -15.74 -9.20
C ALA A 230 -17.62 -17.12 -9.75
N THR A 231 -16.52 -17.69 -9.24
CA THR A 231 -16.06 -19.05 -9.59
C THR A 231 -16.30 -20.05 -8.45
N GLY A 232 -16.52 -19.56 -7.24
CA GLY A 232 -16.96 -20.38 -6.10
C GLY A 232 -18.23 -19.86 -5.43
N GLY A 233 -18.80 -20.67 -4.55
CA GLY A 233 -20.00 -20.32 -3.80
C GLY A 233 -19.72 -19.24 -2.74
N GLY A 234 -20.68 -18.35 -2.52
CA GLY A 234 -20.58 -17.33 -1.48
C GLY A 234 -21.72 -16.31 -1.53
N ASP A 235 -21.67 -15.33 -0.63
CA ASP A 235 -22.66 -14.27 -0.53
C ASP A 235 -22.09 -12.96 -1.11
N ILE A 236 -22.63 -12.51 -2.25
CA ILE A 236 -22.27 -11.23 -2.85
C ILE A 236 -23.38 -10.22 -2.61
N ARG A 237 -23.04 -9.09 -1.98
CA ARG A 237 -23.91 -7.91 -1.86
C ARG A 237 -23.26 -6.76 -2.60
N ALA A 238 -23.90 -6.33 -3.68
CA ALA A 238 -23.46 -5.18 -4.48
C ALA A 238 -24.53 -4.09 -4.45
N SER A 239 -24.11 -2.83 -4.36
CA SER A 239 -24.99 -1.67 -4.45
C SER A 239 -24.28 -0.54 -5.17
N THR A 240 -24.97 0.11 -6.11
CA THR A 240 -24.52 1.33 -6.78
C THR A 240 -25.59 2.41 -6.68
N MET A 241 -25.22 3.68 -6.57
CA MET A 241 -26.17 4.79 -6.60
C MET A 241 -26.69 5.03 -8.02
N SER A 242 -25.77 5.09 -8.98
CA SER A 242 -26.05 5.22 -10.40
C SER A 242 -25.02 4.38 -11.15
N GLY A 243 -25.47 3.45 -11.99
CA GLY A 243 -24.59 2.51 -12.67
C GLY A 243 -25.22 1.13 -12.79
N SER A 244 -24.51 0.24 -13.45
CA SER A 244 -24.94 -1.14 -13.63
C SER A 244 -24.23 -2.08 -12.67
N ILE A 245 -24.95 -3.10 -12.21
CA ILE A 245 -24.38 -4.22 -11.46
C ILE A 245 -24.49 -5.46 -12.35
N ALA A 246 -23.35 -6.02 -12.74
CA ALA A 246 -23.26 -7.25 -13.50
C ALA A 246 -22.58 -8.32 -12.64
N ILE A 247 -23.32 -9.38 -12.29
CA ILE A 247 -22.78 -10.54 -11.58
C ILE A 247 -22.94 -11.74 -12.50
N THR A 248 -21.81 -12.36 -12.83
CA THR A 248 -21.76 -13.63 -13.57
C THR A 248 -21.24 -14.72 -12.65
N ALA A 249 -21.64 -15.96 -12.88
CA ALA A 249 -21.21 -17.10 -12.09
C ALA A 249 -20.79 -18.25 -13.01
N ALA A 250 -19.70 -18.92 -12.69
CA ALA A 250 -19.37 -20.21 -13.26
C ALA A 250 -20.45 -21.24 -12.88
N ALA A 251 -20.60 -22.29 -13.68
CA ALA A 251 -21.62 -23.33 -13.46
C ALA A 251 -21.55 -23.93 -12.04
N ASP A 252 -20.34 -24.08 -11.50
CA ASP A 252 -20.10 -24.65 -10.18
C ASP A 252 -20.42 -23.67 -9.03
N ALA A 253 -20.32 -22.36 -9.30
CA ALA A 253 -20.65 -21.28 -8.35
C ALA A 253 -22.15 -20.98 -8.29
N ALA A 254 -22.86 -21.23 -9.40
CA ALA A 254 -24.31 -21.15 -9.49
C ALA A 254 -24.93 -22.34 -8.74
N GLY A 255 -24.80 -22.33 -7.41
CA GLY A 255 -25.38 -23.35 -6.55
C GLY A 255 -26.85 -23.59 -6.90
N ARG A 256 -27.33 -24.83 -6.70
CA ARG A 256 -28.73 -25.18 -6.97
C ARG A 256 -29.62 -24.09 -6.37
N PRO A 257 -30.49 -23.45 -7.17
CA PRO A 257 -31.30 -22.35 -6.70
C PRO A 257 -31.98 -22.82 -5.42
N ARG A 258 -31.75 -22.11 -4.30
CA ARG A 258 -32.55 -22.30 -3.10
C ARG A 258 -33.95 -21.89 -3.53
N THR A 259 -34.73 -22.86 -4.02
CA THR A 259 -36.15 -22.67 -4.20
C THR A 259 -36.61 -22.30 -2.82
N ASN A 260 -36.99 -21.02 -2.67
CA ASN A 260 -37.64 -20.51 -1.49
C ASN A 260 -39.00 -21.20 -1.47
N ARG A 261 -39.01 -22.51 -1.16
CA ARG A 261 -40.19 -23.22 -0.69
C ARG A 261 -40.44 -22.59 0.66
N GLN A 262 -41.12 -21.46 0.59
CA GLN A 262 -41.91 -20.93 1.68
C GLN A 262 -42.63 -22.16 2.23
N PRO A 263 -42.31 -22.63 3.44
CA PRO A 263 -42.94 -23.82 3.98
C PRO A 263 -44.43 -23.56 3.87
N ASP A 264 -45.14 -24.40 3.10
CA ASP A 264 -46.58 -24.32 2.91
C ASP A 264 -47.17 -24.12 4.30
N ARG A 265 -47.64 -22.90 4.58
CA ARG A 265 -48.27 -22.62 5.86
C ARG A 265 -49.47 -23.57 5.89
N PRO A 266 -49.54 -24.52 6.84
CA PRO A 266 -50.68 -25.41 6.90
C PRO A 266 -51.93 -24.53 7.01
N ASN A 267 -52.85 -24.69 6.05
CA ASN A 267 -54.11 -23.96 6.01
C ASN A 267 -54.84 -24.16 7.35
N CYS A 268 -54.80 -23.15 8.23
CA CYS A 268 -55.56 -23.09 9.48
C CYS A 268 -57.06 -22.84 9.25
N CYS A 269 -57.65 -23.45 8.21
CA CYS A 269 -59.09 -23.42 7.94
C CYS A 269 -59.63 -24.85 7.94
N SER A 270 -59.68 -25.48 9.11
CA SER A 270 -60.77 -26.38 9.46
C SER A 270 -60.73 -26.71 10.94
N ARG A 271 -61.59 -26.04 11.73
CA ARG A 271 -62.55 -26.70 12.63
C ARG A 271 -63.16 -25.73 13.64
N ARG A 272 -64.46 -25.94 13.81
CA ARG A 272 -65.38 -25.47 14.87
C ARG A 272 -66.10 -24.17 14.53
N ARG A 273 -67.42 -24.10 14.58
CA ARG A 273 -68.49 -25.10 14.79
C ARG A 273 -69.78 -24.46 14.32
#